data_AF-A0A8H2M846-F1
#
_entry.id   AF-A0A8H2M846-F1
#
_cell.length_a   1.000
_cell.length_b   1.000
_cell.length_c   1.000
_cell.angle_alpha   90.00
_cell.angle_beta   90.00
_cell.angle_gamma   90.00
#
_symmetry.space_group_name_H-M   'P 1'
#
loop_
_entity.id
_entity.type
_entity.pdbx_description
1 polymer ?
#
loop_
_entity_poly.entity_id
_entity_poly.type
_entity_poly.pdbx_seq_one_letter_code
_entity_poly.pdbx_strand_id
1 'polypeptide(L)'
;MKKTIKRKLGTILLVGCLALGAAACDKASAAGYSNSLVSHEEIQDEFVKTCKSLNWPEGYEVPKEIDYKKDGSSYEKGFGTTRASLYWEAAWEREWLNSYKTDPERAEKALAELEKATKMTYMSPAKCDDATREAFAKYLDQARHGDPSGFEENIKLNAPE
;
A
#
# COMPACT_ATOMS: atom_id res chain seq x y z
N MET A 1 24.37 46.27 16.11
CA MET A 1 23.23 45.48 16.62
C MET A 1 22.15 45.39 15.54
N LYS A 2 21.97 44.21 14.92
CA LYS A 2 20.76 43.86 14.16
C LYS A 2 20.44 42.41 14.49
N LYS A 3 19.30 42.19 15.15
CA LYS A 3 18.77 40.87 15.52
C LYS A 3 18.03 40.32 14.31
N THR A 4 18.26 39.05 13.94
CA THR A 4 17.43 38.36 12.95
C THR A 4 17.06 36.96 13.46
N ILE A 5 15.91 36.99 14.13
CA ILE A 5 14.85 36.00 14.33
C ILE A 5 15.02 34.68 13.56
N LYS A 6 15.01 33.56 14.31
CA LYS A 6 14.95 32.18 13.82
C LYS A 6 13.61 31.92 13.11
N ARG A 7 13.63 31.54 11.83
CA ARG A 7 12.46 31.02 11.09
C ARG A 7 12.19 29.57 11.52
N LYS A 8 11.02 29.29 12.09
CA LYS A 8 10.50 27.93 12.22
C LYS A 8 9.95 27.51 10.85
N LEU A 9 10.49 26.44 10.26
CA LEU A 9 9.87 25.77 9.12
C LEU A 9 8.67 24.97 9.66
N GLY A 10 7.46 25.46 9.41
CA GLY A 10 6.25 24.66 9.48
C GLY A 10 6.03 24.03 8.10
N THR A 11 6.04 22.71 8.04
CA THR A 11 5.74 21.92 6.84
C THR A 11 4.27 22.12 6.48
N ILE A 12 4.01 22.81 5.37
CA ILE A 12 2.72 22.80 4.67
C ILE A 12 2.72 21.52 3.83
N LEU A 13 1.97 20.50 4.25
CA LEU A 13 1.70 19.34 3.39
C LEU A 13 0.63 19.78 2.38
N LEU A 14 0.98 19.72 1.10
CA LEU A 14 0.20 20.25 0.00
C LEU A 14 -1.13 19.48 -0.14
N VAL A 15 -2.23 20.20 0.04
CA VAL A 15 -3.57 19.81 -0.41
C VAL A 15 -3.56 19.77 -1.93
N GLY A 16 -3.79 18.58 -2.50
CA GLY A 16 -3.92 18.41 -3.95
C GLY A 16 -5.20 19.08 -4.47
N CYS A 17 -5.07 20.29 -5.01
CA CYS A 17 -6.08 20.89 -5.87
C CYS A 17 -6.09 20.16 -7.23
N LEU A 18 -7.15 19.41 -7.53
CA LEU A 18 -7.59 19.21 -8.91
C LEU A 18 -8.87 20.00 -9.13
N ALA A 19 -8.74 21.20 -9.69
CA ALA A 19 -9.84 21.93 -10.29
C ALA A 19 -9.89 21.55 -11.78
N LEU A 20 -10.91 20.82 -12.20
CA LEU A 20 -11.27 20.65 -13.61
C LEU A 20 -12.68 21.16 -13.83
N GLY A 21 -12.81 21.98 -14.87
CA GLY A 21 -13.90 22.92 -15.11
C GLY A 21 -15.27 22.28 -15.32
N ALA A 22 -16.28 23.07 -14.97
CA ALA A 22 -17.66 22.83 -15.38
C ALA A 22 -17.80 23.01 -16.90
N ALA A 23 -18.15 21.93 -17.61
CA ALA A 23 -19.13 21.89 -18.71
C ALA A 23 -18.94 20.62 -19.56
N ALA A 24 -19.66 19.55 -19.21
CA ALA A 24 -20.28 18.62 -20.15
C ALA A 24 -21.20 17.68 -19.36
N CYS A 25 -22.50 17.93 -19.43
CA CYS A 25 -23.49 16.93 -19.05
C CYS A 25 -23.46 15.84 -20.13
N ASP A 26 -22.83 14.72 -19.82
CA ASP A 26 -23.28 13.43 -20.32
C ASP A 26 -23.10 12.40 -19.21
N LYS A 27 -24.18 11.65 -18.95
CA LYS A 27 -24.26 10.64 -17.90
C LYS A 27 -23.33 9.47 -18.22
N ALA A 28 -22.07 9.58 -17.85
CA ALA A 28 -21.24 8.42 -17.55
C ALA A 28 -21.41 8.12 -16.06
N SER A 29 -22.21 7.10 -15.74
CA SER A 29 -22.23 6.52 -14.41
C SER A 29 -20.82 6.01 -14.10
N ALA A 30 -20.08 6.74 -13.27
CA ALA A 30 -18.84 6.28 -12.66
C ALA A 30 -19.18 5.15 -11.67
N ALA A 31 -19.42 3.97 -12.21
CA ALA A 31 -19.52 2.75 -11.45
C ALA A 31 -18.11 2.38 -10.98
N GLY A 32 -17.75 2.75 -9.74
CA GLY A 32 -16.53 2.23 -9.12
C GLY A 32 -15.96 3.00 -7.94
N TYR A 33 -16.24 4.30 -7.79
CA TYR A 33 -15.79 5.06 -6.63
C TYR A 33 -16.88 5.05 -5.55
N SER A 34 -16.70 4.26 -4.48
CA SER A 34 -17.57 4.41 -3.32
C SER A 34 -17.22 5.74 -2.63
N ASN A 35 -18.01 6.78 -2.90
CA ASN A 35 -17.92 8.10 -2.24
C ASN A 35 -18.31 8.07 -0.75
N SER A 36 -18.15 6.93 -0.08
CA SER A 36 -18.53 6.76 1.33
C SER A 36 -17.28 6.90 2.18
N LEU A 37 -17.22 8.02 2.90
CA LEU A 37 -16.25 8.19 3.98
C LEU A 37 -16.71 7.39 5.21
N VAL A 38 -15.75 6.76 5.88
CA VAL A 38 -15.93 5.85 7.01
C VAL A 38 -15.07 6.29 8.20
N SER A 39 -15.42 5.81 9.40
CA SER A 39 -14.70 6.14 10.64
C SER A 39 -13.39 5.35 10.79
N HIS A 40 -12.59 5.74 11.80
CA HIS A 40 -11.38 4.99 12.19
C HIS A 40 -11.71 3.55 12.61
N GLU A 41 -12.81 3.35 13.34
CA GLU A 41 -13.27 2.02 13.76
C GLU A 41 -13.61 1.13 12.56
N GLU A 42 -14.25 1.71 11.54
CA GLU A 42 -14.60 0.95 10.34
C GLU A 42 -13.37 0.52 9.54
N ILE A 43 -12.36 1.40 9.35
CA ILE A 43 -11.11 0.98 8.68
C ILE A 43 -10.31 -0.01 9.52
N GLN A 44 -10.37 0.07 10.84
CA GLN A 44 -9.75 -0.89 11.75
C GLN A 44 -10.40 -2.27 11.61
N ASP A 45 -11.73 -2.33 11.49
CA ASP A 45 -12.46 -3.57 11.25
C ASP A 45 -12.17 -4.14 9.85
N GLU A 46 -12.13 -3.30 8.81
CA GLU A 46 -11.72 -3.68 7.46
C GLU A 46 -10.31 -4.29 7.46
N PHE A 47 -9.36 -3.64 8.16
CA PHE A 47 -7.98 -4.08 8.28
C PHE A 47 -7.89 -5.47 8.91
N VAL A 48 -8.45 -5.65 10.11
CA VAL A 48 -8.38 -6.93 10.84
C VAL A 48 -9.09 -8.04 10.07
N LYS A 49 -10.25 -7.75 9.47
CA LYS A 49 -10.97 -8.74 8.66
C LYS A 49 -10.15 -9.18 7.45
N THR A 50 -9.50 -8.22 6.79
CA THR A 50 -8.63 -8.50 5.62
C THR A 50 -7.41 -9.31 6.05
N CYS A 51 -6.73 -8.93 7.14
CA CYS A 51 -5.59 -9.67 7.69
C CYS A 51 -5.94 -11.13 7.99
N LYS A 52 -7.14 -11.42 8.52
CA LYS A 52 -7.62 -12.79 8.79
C LYS A 52 -7.93 -13.60 7.52
N SER A 53 -8.20 -12.93 6.40
CA SER A 53 -8.52 -13.59 5.12
C SER A 53 -7.29 -13.90 4.27
N LEU A 54 -6.17 -13.23 4.55
CA LEU A 54 -4.91 -13.41 3.85
C LEU A 54 -4.08 -14.53 4.49
N ASN A 55 -3.28 -15.20 3.68
CA ASN A 55 -2.22 -16.10 4.13
C ASN A 55 -0.95 -15.29 4.44
N TRP A 56 -0.11 -15.76 5.37
CA TRP A 56 1.08 -15.04 5.76
C TRP A 56 2.31 -15.95 5.71
N PRO A 57 3.54 -15.39 5.60
CA PRO A 57 4.75 -16.17 5.80
C PRO A 57 4.72 -16.91 7.14
N GLU A 58 5.34 -18.08 7.19
CA GLU A 58 5.38 -18.86 8.42
C GLU A 58 6.12 -18.10 9.52
N GLY A 59 5.54 -18.06 10.72
CA GLY A 59 6.10 -17.32 11.86
C GLY A 59 5.93 -15.79 11.78
N TYR A 60 5.25 -15.26 10.76
CA TYR A 60 4.98 -13.83 10.69
C TYR A 60 3.94 -13.40 11.74
N GLU A 61 4.26 -12.34 12.49
CA GLU A 61 3.33 -11.75 13.46
C GLU A 61 2.37 -10.80 12.74
N VAL A 62 1.16 -11.28 12.46
CA VAL A 62 0.13 -10.51 11.77
C VAL A 62 -0.31 -9.29 12.62
N PRO A 63 -0.29 -8.07 12.07
CA PRO A 63 -0.75 -6.88 12.78
C PRO A 63 -2.22 -6.98 13.19
N LYS A 64 -2.52 -6.51 14.40
CA LYS A 64 -3.87 -6.52 14.98
C LYS A 64 -4.55 -5.16 14.93
N GLU A 65 -3.77 -4.11 14.72
CA GLU A 65 -4.22 -2.72 14.69
C GLU A 65 -3.69 -2.05 13.43
N ILE A 66 -4.52 -1.20 12.85
CA ILE A 66 -4.10 -0.35 11.73
C ILE A 66 -3.16 0.74 12.27
N ASP A 67 -2.11 1.06 11.54
CA ASP A 67 -1.07 2.04 11.88
C ASP A 67 -1.50 3.50 11.65
N TYR A 68 -2.78 3.77 11.87
CA TYR A 68 -3.37 5.10 11.82
C TYR A 68 -4.00 5.41 13.17
N LYS A 69 -3.69 6.59 13.71
CA LYS A 69 -4.24 7.02 15.00
C LYS A 69 -5.69 7.47 14.83
N LYS A 70 -6.52 7.16 15.82
CA LYS A 70 -7.85 7.75 15.96
C LYS A 70 -7.72 9.23 16.32
N ASP A 71 -7.81 10.11 15.32
CA ASP A 71 -7.67 11.56 15.47
C ASP A 71 -8.90 12.36 15.01
N GLY A 72 -9.99 11.68 14.71
CA GLY A 72 -11.23 12.29 14.19
C GLY A 72 -11.26 12.43 12.67
N SER A 73 -10.24 11.94 11.95
CA SER A 73 -10.25 11.84 10.49
C SER A 73 -11.34 10.90 9.99
N SER A 74 -11.78 11.13 8.75
CA SER A 74 -12.62 10.21 8.00
C SER A 74 -11.83 9.67 6.81
N TYR A 75 -12.10 8.42 6.42
CA TYR A 75 -11.30 7.67 5.47
C TYR A 75 -12.16 7.15 4.33
N GLU A 76 -11.58 6.84 3.18
CA GLU A 76 -12.33 6.13 2.14
C GLU A 76 -12.64 4.70 2.57
N LYS A 77 -13.85 4.23 2.26
CA LYS A 77 -14.19 2.82 2.42
C LYS A 77 -13.19 1.93 1.67
N GLY A 78 -12.73 0.85 2.31
CA GLY A 78 -11.70 -0.04 1.80
C GLY A 78 -10.27 0.37 2.15
N PHE A 79 -10.07 1.52 2.83
CA PHE A 79 -8.74 1.95 3.27
C PHE A 79 -8.06 0.90 4.15
N GLY A 80 -8.79 0.30 5.09
CA GLY A 80 -8.25 -0.75 5.95
C GLY A 80 -7.84 -2.00 5.17
N THR A 81 -8.64 -2.38 4.17
CA THR A 81 -8.33 -3.49 3.26
C THR A 81 -7.07 -3.23 2.45
N THR A 82 -6.91 -2.03 1.89
CA THR A 82 -5.67 -1.62 1.20
C THR A 82 -4.48 -1.69 2.14
N ARG A 83 -4.61 -1.13 3.36
CA ARG A 83 -3.49 -1.12 4.31
C ARG A 83 -3.06 -2.53 4.72
N ALA A 84 -4.00 -3.43 4.98
CA ALA A 84 -3.70 -4.85 5.26
C ALA A 84 -2.97 -5.54 4.09
N SER A 85 -3.34 -5.21 2.85
CA SER A 85 -2.68 -5.77 1.66
C SER A 85 -1.23 -5.30 1.51
N LEU A 86 -0.92 -4.06 1.91
CA LEU A 86 0.45 -3.54 1.93
C LEU A 86 1.31 -4.22 3.00
N TYR A 87 0.77 -4.53 4.18
CA TYR A 87 1.49 -5.36 5.16
C TYR A 87 1.78 -6.76 4.61
N TRP A 88 0.81 -7.34 3.92
CA TRP A 88 0.94 -8.66 3.32
C TRP A 88 2.01 -8.70 2.22
N GLU A 89 2.00 -7.72 1.31
CA GLU A 89 3.04 -7.56 0.28
C GLU A 89 4.42 -7.45 0.94
N ALA A 90 4.56 -6.53 1.89
CA ALA A 90 5.81 -6.29 2.58
C ALA A 90 6.27 -7.48 3.45
N ALA A 91 5.36 -8.35 3.90
CA ALA A 91 5.70 -9.58 4.62
C ALA A 91 6.32 -10.61 3.66
N TRP A 92 5.71 -10.81 2.48
CA TRP A 92 6.22 -11.75 1.48
C TRP A 92 7.49 -11.27 0.78
N GLU A 93 7.64 -9.96 0.55
CA GLU A 93 8.90 -9.40 0.05
C GLU A 93 10.05 -9.65 1.02
N ARG A 94 9.82 -9.45 2.33
CA ARG A 94 10.81 -9.78 3.36
C ARG A 94 11.10 -11.28 3.42
N GLU A 95 10.07 -12.12 3.29
CA GLU A 95 10.25 -13.58 3.23
C GLU A 95 11.14 -13.97 2.06
N TRP A 96 10.91 -13.39 0.87
CA TRP A 96 11.77 -13.61 -0.29
C TRP A 96 13.20 -13.13 -0.04
N LEU A 97 13.38 -11.90 0.45
CA LEU A 97 14.71 -11.32 0.75
C LEU A 97 15.50 -12.16 1.77
N ASN A 98 14.82 -12.80 2.72
CA ASN A 98 15.45 -13.66 3.73
C ASN A 98 15.78 -15.06 3.23
N SER A 99 15.21 -15.50 2.10
CA SER A 99 15.31 -16.88 1.62
C SER A 99 16.00 -17.04 0.26
N TYR A 100 15.99 -16.03 -0.63
CA TYR A 100 16.39 -16.18 -2.04
C TYR A 100 17.80 -16.72 -2.30
N LYS A 101 18.71 -16.65 -1.32
CA LYS A 101 20.08 -17.18 -1.42
C LYS A 101 20.28 -18.55 -0.76
N THR A 102 19.38 -18.95 0.13
CA THR A 102 19.61 -20.03 1.09
C THR A 102 18.53 -21.09 1.07
N ASP A 103 17.31 -20.75 0.66
CA ASP A 103 16.15 -21.62 0.64
C ASP A 103 15.28 -21.32 -0.60
N PRO A 104 15.57 -21.97 -1.74
CA PRO A 104 14.85 -21.76 -2.98
C PRO A 104 13.36 -22.08 -2.90
N GLU A 105 12.95 -23.10 -2.13
CA GLU A 105 11.54 -23.48 -2.00
C GLU A 105 10.73 -22.37 -1.30
N ARG A 106 11.29 -21.79 -0.22
CA ARG A 106 10.68 -20.63 0.45
C ARG A 106 10.64 -19.40 -0.45
N ALA A 107 11.71 -19.14 -1.19
CA ALA A 107 11.77 -18.02 -2.10
C ALA A 107 10.75 -18.14 -3.26
N GLU A 108 10.63 -19.33 -3.86
CA GLU A 108 9.64 -19.61 -4.89
C GLU A 108 8.21 -19.46 -4.37
N LYS A 109 7.94 -19.95 -3.15
CA LYS A 109 6.65 -19.73 -2.49
C LYS A 109 6.36 -18.25 -2.29
N ALA A 110 7.34 -17.48 -1.81
CA ALA A 110 7.17 -16.04 -1.61
C ALA A 110 6.85 -15.30 -2.93
N LEU A 111 7.55 -15.64 -4.02
CA LEU A 111 7.25 -15.09 -5.35
C LEU A 111 5.85 -15.47 -5.83
N ALA A 112 5.46 -16.74 -5.69
CA ALA A 112 4.14 -17.21 -6.10
C ALA A 112 3.00 -16.52 -5.33
N GLU A 113 3.23 -16.16 -4.07
CA GLU A 113 2.31 -15.32 -3.31
C GLU A 113 2.32 -13.89 -3.85
N LEU A 114 3.48 -13.22 -3.94
CA LEU A 114 3.59 -11.84 -4.43
C LEU A 114 3.01 -11.64 -5.84
N GLU A 115 3.07 -12.64 -6.73
CA GLU A 115 2.40 -12.57 -8.04
C GLU A 115 0.88 -12.34 -7.94
N LYS A 116 0.25 -12.84 -6.87
CA LYS A 116 -1.20 -12.66 -6.64
C LYS A 116 -1.54 -11.20 -6.35
N ALA A 117 -0.61 -10.40 -5.82
CA ALA A 117 -0.77 -8.97 -5.59
C ALA A 117 -1.29 -8.25 -6.84
N THR A 118 -0.78 -8.62 -8.02
CA THR A 118 -1.17 -8.03 -9.32
C THR A 118 -2.66 -8.16 -9.66
N LYS A 119 -3.36 -9.07 -8.98
CA LYS A 119 -4.80 -9.33 -9.15
C LYS A 119 -5.63 -8.88 -7.94
N MET A 120 -5.00 -8.40 -6.88
CA MET A 120 -5.68 -7.91 -5.69
C MET A 120 -6.27 -6.52 -5.95
N THR A 121 -7.37 -6.20 -5.26
CA THR A 121 -8.13 -4.95 -5.48
C THR A 121 -7.28 -3.69 -5.34
N TYR A 122 -6.31 -3.66 -4.41
CA TYR A 122 -5.46 -2.49 -4.22
C TYR A 122 -4.54 -2.22 -5.42
N MET A 123 -4.16 -3.25 -6.18
CA MET A 123 -3.41 -3.13 -7.45
C MET A 123 -4.34 -3.04 -8.68
N SER A 124 -5.65 -2.81 -8.51
CA SER A 124 -6.54 -2.60 -9.66
C SER A 124 -6.31 -1.22 -10.31
N PRO A 125 -6.62 -1.04 -11.60
CA PRO A 125 -6.55 0.27 -12.26
C PRO A 125 -7.43 1.35 -11.61
N ALA A 126 -8.43 0.96 -10.82
CA ALA A 126 -9.28 1.88 -10.08
C ALA A 126 -8.64 2.40 -8.79
N LYS A 127 -7.56 1.77 -8.30
CA LYS A 127 -6.97 2.04 -6.97
C LYS A 127 -5.45 2.30 -7.00
N CYS A 128 -4.75 1.84 -8.03
CA CYS A 128 -3.32 1.99 -8.19
C CYS A 128 -3.03 2.45 -9.62
N ASP A 129 -2.21 3.48 -9.78
CA ASP A 129 -1.84 4.02 -11.09
C ASP A 129 -0.95 3.04 -11.87
N ASP A 130 -0.90 3.23 -13.19
CA ASP A 130 -0.19 2.32 -14.10
C ASP A 130 1.31 2.25 -13.78
N ALA A 131 1.94 3.37 -13.41
CA ALA A 131 3.37 3.41 -13.14
C ALA A 131 3.73 2.59 -11.90
N THR A 132 2.93 2.65 -10.84
CA THR A 132 3.11 1.83 -9.64
C THR A 132 2.95 0.33 -9.96
N ARG A 133 1.94 -0.04 -10.77
CA ARG A 133 1.74 -1.45 -11.17
C ARG A 133 2.88 -1.97 -12.05
N GLU A 134 3.36 -1.15 -12.98
CA GLU A 134 4.50 -1.47 -13.84
C GLU A 134 5.79 -1.60 -13.02
N ALA A 135 6.01 -0.73 -12.03
CA ALA A 135 7.15 -0.83 -11.12
C ALA A 135 7.11 -2.15 -10.33
N PHE A 136 5.96 -2.51 -9.76
CA PHE A 136 5.83 -3.77 -9.03
C PHE A 136 6.05 -5.00 -9.94
N ALA A 137 5.53 -4.97 -11.17
CA ALA A 137 5.78 -6.02 -12.15
C ALA A 137 7.27 -6.17 -12.48
N LYS A 138 8.00 -5.05 -12.56
CA LYS A 138 9.46 -5.04 -12.72
C LYS A 138 10.16 -5.62 -11.49
N TYR A 139 9.72 -5.31 -10.27
CA TYR A 139 10.32 -5.87 -9.05
C TYR A 139 10.18 -7.39 -8.99
N LEU A 140 9.02 -7.93 -9.38
CA LEU A 140 8.82 -9.38 -9.51
C LEU A 140 9.77 -10.01 -10.54
N ASP A 141 9.98 -9.35 -11.68
CA ASP A 141 10.91 -9.82 -12.72
C ASP A 141 12.37 -9.80 -12.24
N GLN A 142 12.80 -8.74 -11.56
CA GLN A 142 14.12 -8.65 -10.94
C GLN A 142 14.34 -9.78 -9.93
N ALA A 143 13.38 -9.99 -9.03
CA ALA A 143 13.44 -11.03 -8.03
C ALA A 143 13.49 -12.44 -8.66
N ARG A 144 12.76 -12.70 -9.75
CA ARG A 144 12.90 -13.96 -10.52
C ARG A 144 14.31 -14.21 -11.03
N HIS A 145 15.07 -13.16 -11.30
CA HIS A 145 16.46 -13.23 -11.75
C HIS A 145 17.46 -13.09 -10.60
N GLY A 146 17.00 -13.15 -9.34
CA GLY A 146 17.85 -13.07 -8.15
C GLY A 146 18.34 -11.66 -7.81
N ASP A 147 17.78 -10.62 -8.43
CA ASP A 147 18.07 -9.23 -8.13
C ASP A 147 17.11 -8.72 -7.03
N PRO A 148 17.61 -8.41 -5.82
CA PRO A 148 16.78 -7.99 -4.69
C PRO A 148 16.40 -6.51 -4.72
N SER A 149 16.98 -5.71 -5.62
CA SER A 149 16.93 -4.25 -5.54
C SER A 149 15.51 -3.67 -5.54
N GLY A 150 14.61 -4.26 -6.33
CA GLY A 150 13.21 -3.83 -6.40
C GLY A 150 12.47 -3.99 -5.07
N PHE A 151 12.59 -5.15 -4.43
CA PHE A 151 11.96 -5.39 -3.13
C PHE A 151 12.66 -4.63 -1.99
N GLU A 152 13.98 -4.48 -2.02
CA GLU A 152 14.68 -3.64 -1.03
C GLU A 152 14.22 -2.19 -1.08
N GLU A 153 14.02 -1.65 -2.29
CA GLU A 153 13.51 -0.30 -2.49
C GLU A 153 12.04 -0.19 -2.06
N ASN A 154 11.18 -1.13 -2.46
CA ASN A 154 9.76 -1.11 -2.11
C ASN A 154 9.57 -1.18 -0.58
N ILE A 155 10.28 -2.08 0.10
CA ILE A 155 10.25 -2.17 1.57
C ILE A 155 10.69 -0.86 2.22
N LYS A 156 11.76 -0.24 1.71
CA LYS A 156 12.29 1.00 2.29
C LYS A 156 11.34 2.19 2.16
N LEU A 157 10.60 2.26 1.05
CA LEU A 157 9.79 3.44 0.70
C LEU A 157 8.31 3.29 1.06
N ASN A 158 7.77 2.07 0.95
CA ASN A 158 6.33 1.83 0.93
C ASN A 158 5.84 0.82 1.98
N ALA A 159 6.73 0.04 2.60
CA ALA A 159 6.28 -0.88 3.64
C ALA A 159 5.66 -0.10 4.81
N PRO A 160 4.51 -0.57 5.32
CA PRO A 160 3.93 0.01 6.53
C PRO A 160 4.81 -0.27 7.75
N GLU A 161 4.75 0.64 8.73
CA GLU A 161 5.57 0.63 9.96
C GLU A 161 4.93 -0.21 11.08
#